data_AF-A0A7J3GCA7-F1
#
_entry.id   AF-A0A7J3GCA7-F1
#
_cell.length_a   1.000
_cell.length_b   1.000
_cell.length_c   1.000
_cell.angle_alpha   90.00
_cell.angle_beta   90.00
_cell.angle_gamma   90.00
#
_symmetry.space_group_name_H-M   'P 1'
#
loop_
_entity.id
_entity.type
_entity.pdbx_description
1 polymer ?
#
loop_
_entity_poly.entity_id
_entity_poly.type
_entity_poly.pdbx_seq_one_letter_code
_entity_poly.pdbx_strand_id
1 'polypeptide(L)'
;MRIIGRIADGATEIKARLILLKGMENSVVAEDLVLIKNGGEDKPVNQILGVLREGLGKNEFLSYTSYRPEVAYLRHGGEPSGVREVYSFAIETIGVITDEGIEPNRTIIQPRSPVYLLEDKDNPLEWVARGHEVIWSDAYVEGHPSWKVPFDKTFLPYHVGVYGSTGCGKSWFTRYILIPLYRRAGYKVLVLDWSGTDYAPLLEDDKVIRLSEVALDEESILSYFQDKTFGFGRNDVIRDCFDEFLEGWTAKVKEAYTDSENPAEHLFHKLKSHVESAISSIERKDSRAAAQRAYRRIFR
;
A
#
# COMPACT_ATOMS: atom_id res chain seq x y z
N MET A 1 15.10 -23.95 -15.31
CA MET A 1 13.76 -24.55 -15.28
C MET A 1 13.91 -26.03 -15.01
N ARG A 2 13.07 -26.57 -14.14
CA ARG A 2 13.08 -27.98 -13.73
C ARG A 2 11.68 -28.57 -13.84
N ILE A 3 11.53 -29.73 -14.48
CA ILE A 3 10.23 -30.41 -14.55
C ILE A 3 9.82 -30.87 -13.15
N ILE A 4 8.63 -30.48 -12.71
CA ILE A 4 8.13 -30.79 -11.36
C ILE A 4 6.89 -31.68 -11.37
N GLY A 5 6.22 -31.82 -12.52
CA GLY A 5 4.97 -32.55 -12.56
C GLY A 5 4.24 -32.44 -13.88
N ARG A 6 2.99 -32.90 -13.85
CA ARG A 6 2.07 -32.85 -14.99
C ARG A 6 0.69 -32.39 -14.57
N ILE A 7 -0.01 -31.75 -15.50
CA ILE A 7 -1.40 -31.34 -15.30
C ILE A 7 -2.30 -32.59 -15.16
N ALA A 8 -3.16 -32.58 -14.14
CA ALA A 8 -4.17 -33.59 -13.89
C ALA A 8 -5.42 -33.38 -14.77
N ASP A 9 -6.47 -34.13 -14.48
CA ASP A 9 -7.80 -33.89 -15.05
C ASP A 9 -8.48 -32.65 -14.44
N GLY A 10 -9.59 -32.22 -15.04
CA GLY A 10 -10.41 -31.10 -14.55
C GLY A 10 -9.80 -29.71 -14.74
N ALA A 11 -8.75 -29.57 -15.56
CA ALA A 11 -8.16 -28.27 -15.88
C ALA A 11 -9.07 -27.45 -16.82
N THR A 12 -9.08 -26.14 -16.61
CA THR A 12 -9.77 -25.13 -17.43
C THR A 12 -8.75 -24.23 -18.12
N GLU A 13 -9.21 -23.15 -18.73
CA GLU A 13 -8.37 -22.09 -19.29
C GLU A 13 -7.67 -21.24 -18.22
N ILE A 14 -8.21 -21.13 -17.01
CA ILE A 14 -7.67 -20.28 -15.94
C ILE A 14 -7.10 -21.03 -14.73
N LYS A 15 -7.45 -22.30 -14.58
CA LYS A 15 -7.07 -23.11 -13.41
C LYS A 15 -6.69 -24.51 -13.83
N ALA A 16 -5.68 -25.06 -13.17
CA ALA A 16 -5.30 -26.45 -13.35
C ALA A 16 -4.83 -27.08 -12.05
N ARG A 17 -4.79 -28.41 -12.02
CA ARG A 17 -4.18 -29.17 -10.92
C ARG A 17 -2.87 -29.77 -11.39
N LEU A 18 -1.80 -29.53 -10.65
CA LEU A 18 -0.50 -30.16 -10.84
C LEU A 18 -0.45 -31.44 -10.00
N ILE A 19 -0.06 -32.56 -10.59
CA ILE A 19 0.44 -33.72 -9.84
C ILE A 19 1.96 -33.66 -9.86
N LEU A 20 2.57 -33.64 -8.67
CA LEU A 20 4.02 -33.58 -8.53
C LEU A 20 4.68 -34.91 -8.89
N LEU A 21 5.88 -34.83 -9.48
CA LEU A 21 6.77 -35.97 -9.58
C LEU A 21 7.31 -36.32 -8.18
N LYS A 22 7.62 -37.60 -7.99
CA LYS A 22 8.15 -38.11 -6.72
C LYS A 22 9.40 -37.32 -6.27
N GLY A 23 9.41 -36.88 -5.02
CA GLY A 23 10.53 -36.17 -4.40
C GLY A 23 10.46 -34.64 -4.57
N MET A 24 9.53 -34.12 -5.38
CA MET A 24 9.40 -32.68 -5.60
C MET A 24 8.67 -31.98 -4.44
N GLU A 25 7.90 -32.71 -3.64
CA GLU A 25 7.11 -32.22 -2.51
C GLU A 25 7.93 -31.47 -1.45
N ASN A 26 9.24 -31.74 -1.35
CA ASN A 26 10.14 -31.09 -0.40
C ASN A 26 10.73 -29.77 -0.93
N SER A 27 10.52 -29.44 -2.20
CA SER A 27 11.19 -28.33 -2.87
C SER A 27 10.26 -27.36 -3.59
N VAL A 28 8.98 -27.72 -3.71
CA VAL A 28 7.95 -26.90 -4.35
C VAL A 28 7.04 -26.35 -3.26
N VAL A 29 6.85 -25.04 -3.26
CA VAL A 29 6.08 -24.32 -2.25
C VAL A 29 4.95 -23.52 -2.88
N ALA A 30 4.04 -23.01 -2.05
CA ALA A 30 3.06 -22.05 -2.52
C ALA A 30 3.75 -20.77 -3.02
N GLU A 31 3.12 -20.11 -3.98
CA GLU A 31 3.58 -18.89 -4.65
C GLU A 31 4.77 -19.05 -5.61
N ASP A 32 5.31 -20.27 -5.74
CA ASP A 32 6.25 -20.60 -6.81
C ASP A 32 5.63 -20.32 -8.19
N LEU A 33 6.45 -19.72 -9.07
CA LEU A 33 6.08 -19.47 -10.46
C LEU A 33 6.45 -20.66 -11.34
N VAL A 34 5.52 -21.05 -12.19
CA VAL A 34 5.63 -22.24 -13.03
C VAL A 34 5.30 -21.94 -14.48
N LEU A 35 5.93 -22.71 -15.37
CA LEU A 35 5.66 -22.71 -16.79
C LEU A 35 4.97 -24.01 -17.19
N ILE A 36 3.79 -23.89 -17.81
CA ILE A 36 3.07 -25.01 -18.42
C ILE A 36 3.35 -25.00 -19.92
N LYS A 37 3.88 -26.10 -20.46
CA LYS A 37 3.93 -26.33 -21.90
C LYS A 37 2.66 -27.08 -22.32
N ASN A 38 1.63 -26.34 -22.72
CA ASN A 38 0.30 -26.90 -22.93
C ASN A 38 0.26 -27.81 -24.17
N GLY A 39 -0.24 -29.04 -24.02
CA GLY A 39 -0.43 -29.99 -25.11
C GLY A 39 0.81 -30.80 -25.51
N GLY A 40 1.96 -30.57 -24.89
CA GLY A 40 3.16 -31.39 -25.10
C GLY A 40 4.47 -30.64 -24.87
N GLU A 41 5.57 -31.40 -24.76
CA GLU A 41 6.91 -30.86 -24.50
C GLU A 41 7.53 -30.19 -25.73
N ASP A 42 7.49 -30.90 -26.86
CA ASP A 42 8.26 -30.53 -28.06
C ASP A 42 7.55 -29.47 -28.91
N LYS A 43 6.22 -29.52 -28.96
CA LYS A 43 5.37 -28.62 -29.73
C LYS A 43 4.13 -28.24 -28.93
N PRO A 44 4.31 -27.42 -27.87
CA PRO A 44 3.17 -26.94 -27.10
C PRO A 44 2.26 -26.09 -27.98
N VAL A 45 0.95 -26.17 -27.74
CA VAL A 45 -0.05 -25.28 -28.33
C VAL A 45 0.20 -23.85 -27.90
N ASN A 46 0.54 -23.67 -26.61
CA ASN A 46 1.01 -22.41 -26.04
C ASN A 46 1.80 -22.67 -24.75
N GLN A 47 2.48 -21.63 -24.29
CA GLN A 47 3.24 -21.63 -23.03
C GLN A 47 2.54 -20.71 -22.04
N ILE A 48 2.22 -21.24 -20.86
CA ILE A 48 1.39 -20.54 -19.88
C ILE A 48 2.21 -20.33 -18.61
N LEU A 49 2.30 -19.07 -18.19
CA LEU A 49 2.84 -18.70 -16.88
C LEU A 49 1.72 -18.87 -15.83
N GLY A 50 2.04 -19.54 -14.73
CA GLY A 50 1.11 -19.74 -13.62
C GLY A 50 1.80 -19.62 -12.26
N VAL A 51 0.98 -19.59 -11.22
CA VAL A 51 1.41 -19.52 -9.83
C VAL A 51 0.78 -20.66 -9.03
N LEU A 52 1.56 -21.28 -8.14
CA LEU A 52 1.06 -22.30 -7.23
C LEU A 52 0.33 -21.64 -6.05
N ARG A 53 -0.88 -22.10 -5.71
CA ARG A 53 -1.67 -21.50 -4.61
C ARG A 53 -1.98 -22.45 -3.46
N GLU A 54 -2.39 -23.68 -3.77
CA GLU A 54 -2.89 -24.62 -2.75
C GLU A 54 -2.23 -25.98 -2.91
N GLY A 55 -1.30 -26.31 -2.01
CA GLY A 55 -0.68 -27.61 -1.91
C GLY A 55 -1.56 -28.62 -1.17
N LEU A 56 -1.56 -29.88 -1.61
CA LEU A 56 -2.34 -30.95 -1.02
C LEU A 56 -1.58 -32.27 -1.11
N GLY A 57 -1.30 -32.86 0.05
CA GLY A 57 -0.93 -34.26 0.18
C GLY A 57 -2.17 -35.10 0.45
N LYS A 58 -2.40 -36.12 -0.37
CA LYS A 58 -3.48 -37.09 -0.18
C LYS A 58 -2.92 -38.49 -0.14
N ASN A 59 -3.33 -39.25 0.88
CA ASN A 59 -3.14 -40.69 0.94
C ASN A 59 -4.51 -41.33 1.18
N GLU A 60 -4.99 -42.13 0.23
CA GLU A 60 -6.31 -42.78 0.34
C GLU A 60 -6.42 -43.70 1.57
N PHE A 61 -5.32 -44.29 2.00
CA PHE A 61 -5.26 -45.15 3.19
C PHE A 61 -5.40 -44.38 4.49
N LEU A 62 -5.11 -43.07 4.48
CA LEU A 62 -5.21 -42.18 5.64
C LEU A 62 -6.50 -41.34 5.63
N SER A 63 -7.45 -41.65 4.76
CA SER A 63 -8.72 -40.94 4.68
C SER A 63 -9.51 -41.07 6.00
N TYR A 64 -9.74 -39.95 6.68
CA TYR A 64 -10.47 -39.91 7.96
C TYR A 64 -11.98 -40.12 7.81
N THR A 65 -12.51 -40.05 6.58
CA THR A 65 -13.95 -40.15 6.30
C THR A 65 -14.44 -41.59 6.21
N SER A 66 -13.54 -42.58 6.23
CA SER A 66 -13.91 -44.00 6.18
C SER A 66 -12.98 -44.81 7.07
N TYR A 67 -13.55 -45.71 7.88
CA TYR A 67 -12.72 -46.61 8.71
C TYR A 67 -11.94 -47.57 7.81
N ARG A 68 -10.60 -47.52 7.92
CA ARG A 68 -9.68 -48.39 7.18
C ARG A 68 -8.64 -49.01 8.13
N PRO A 69 -8.22 -50.27 7.91
CA PRO A 69 -7.21 -50.93 8.76
C PRO A 69 -5.92 -50.11 8.92
N GLU A 70 -5.50 -49.40 7.87
CA GLU A 70 -4.30 -48.56 7.89
C GLU A 70 -4.41 -47.37 8.86
N VAL A 71 -5.62 -46.81 9.03
CA VAL A 71 -5.89 -45.74 10.02
C VAL A 71 -5.79 -46.30 11.44
N ALA A 72 -6.28 -47.52 11.68
CA ALA A 72 -6.14 -48.17 12.98
C ALA A 72 -4.68 -48.50 13.28
N TYR A 73 -3.94 -49.02 12.30
CA TYR A 73 -2.51 -49.29 12.40
C TYR A 73 -1.70 -48.04 12.76
N LEU A 74 -1.98 -46.91 12.09
CA LEU A 74 -1.39 -45.61 12.39
C LEU A 74 -1.68 -45.16 13.84
N ARG A 75 -2.94 -45.32 14.30
CA ARG A 75 -3.33 -44.96 15.68
C ARG A 75 -2.58 -45.74 16.75
N HIS A 76 -2.11 -46.94 16.43
CA HIS A 76 -1.28 -47.76 17.31
C HIS A 76 0.23 -47.53 17.13
N GLY A 77 0.63 -46.48 16.40
CA GLY A 77 2.02 -46.09 16.21
C GLY A 77 2.73 -46.82 15.06
N GLY A 78 2.00 -47.54 14.21
CA GLY A 78 2.54 -48.13 12.99
C GLY A 78 2.76 -47.09 11.89
N GLU A 79 3.58 -47.42 10.89
CA GLU A 79 3.86 -46.57 9.72
C GLU A 79 3.15 -47.13 8.47
N PRO A 80 2.01 -46.55 8.04
CA PRO A 80 1.28 -47.00 6.86
C PRO A 80 2.06 -46.75 5.57
N SER A 81 1.73 -47.51 4.53
CA SER A 81 2.38 -47.38 3.23
C SER A 81 2.13 -46.04 2.54
N GLY A 82 3.21 -45.38 2.09
CA GLY A 82 3.16 -44.18 1.26
C GLY A 82 2.93 -44.44 -0.23
N VAL A 83 2.68 -45.69 -0.67
CA VAL A 83 2.58 -46.06 -2.10
C VAL A 83 1.44 -45.35 -2.83
N ARG A 84 0.41 -44.87 -2.11
CA ARG A 84 -0.72 -44.11 -2.67
C ARG A 84 -0.70 -42.62 -2.29
N GLU A 85 0.46 -42.09 -1.95
CA GLU A 85 0.61 -40.66 -1.71
C GLU A 85 0.65 -39.90 -3.03
N VAL A 86 -0.26 -38.94 -3.15
CA VAL A 86 -0.32 -38.01 -4.27
C VAL A 86 -0.18 -36.61 -3.70
N TYR A 87 0.90 -35.95 -4.09
CA TYR A 87 1.12 -34.54 -3.82
C TYR A 87 0.70 -33.73 -5.04
N SER A 88 -0.09 -32.70 -4.81
CA SER A 88 -0.64 -31.87 -5.87
C SER A 88 -0.73 -30.42 -5.47
N PHE A 89 -0.67 -29.52 -6.45
CA PHE A 89 -0.92 -28.09 -6.26
C PHE A 89 -2.03 -27.60 -7.17
N ALA A 90 -2.84 -26.67 -6.70
CA ALA A 90 -3.63 -25.82 -7.59
C ALA A 90 -2.70 -24.81 -8.28
N ILE A 91 -2.82 -24.71 -9.59
CA ILE A 91 -2.19 -23.66 -10.41
C ILE A 91 -3.28 -22.66 -10.82
N GLU A 92 -3.02 -21.38 -10.56
CA GLU A 92 -3.77 -20.29 -11.18
C GLU A 92 -2.94 -19.68 -12.31
N THR A 93 -3.56 -19.48 -13.48
CA THR A 93 -2.85 -18.92 -14.63
C THR A 93 -2.67 -17.42 -14.47
N ILE A 94 -1.46 -16.94 -14.74
CA ILE A 94 -1.19 -15.52 -14.94
C ILE A 94 -1.52 -15.13 -16.39
N GLY A 95 -1.08 -15.95 -17.35
CA GLY A 95 -1.42 -15.79 -18.76
C GLY A 95 -0.52 -16.58 -19.71
N VAL A 96 -0.77 -16.45 -21.00
CA VAL A 96 0.04 -17.03 -22.09
C VAL A 96 1.19 -16.10 -22.41
N ILE A 97 2.38 -16.66 -22.57
CA ILE A 97 3.57 -15.93 -22.99
C ILE A 97 3.53 -15.73 -24.51
N THR A 98 3.59 -14.48 -24.94
CA THR A 98 3.66 -14.09 -26.35
C THR A 98 4.90 -13.21 -26.60
N ASP A 99 5.06 -12.75 -27.84
CA ASP A 99 6.13 -11.82 -28.20
C ASP A 99 5.83 -10.39 -27.69
N GLU A 100 4.55 -10.07 -27.46
CA GLU A 100 4.07 -8.76 -26.99
C GLU A 100 3.89 -8.70 -25.47
N GLY A 101 4.20 -9.76 -24.73
CA GLY A 101 4.04 -9.81 -23.28
C GLY A 101 3.28 -11.02 -22.80
N ILE A 102 2.41 -10.79 -21.82
CA ILE A 102 1.51 -11.81 -21.27
C ILE A 102 0.07 -11.48 -21.67
N GLU A 103 -0.61 -12.45 -22.27
CA GLU A 103 -2.00 -12.33 -22.70
C GLU A 103 -2.93 -13.29 -21.93
N PRO A 104 -4.23 -13.02 -21.85
CA PRO A 104 -5.18 -13.95 -21.26
C PRO A 104 -5.18 -15.30 -21.98
N ASN A 105 -5.09 -16.41 -21.22
CA ASN A 105 -5.25 -17.73 -21.80
C ASN A 105 -6.70 -17.97 -22.22
N ARG A 106 -6.90 -18.36 -23.48
CA ARG A 106 -8.23 -18.67 -24.06
C ARG A 106 -8.40 -20.16 -24.41
N THR A 107 -7.37 -20.96 -24.18
CA THR A 107 -7.36 -22.39 -24.53
C THR A 107 -7.41 -23.24 -23.28
N ILE A 108 -8.11 -24.37 -23.35
CA ILE A 108 -8.12 -25.35 -22.26
C ILE A 108 -6.69 -25.85 -22.04
N ILE A 109 -6.29 -25.93 -20.77
CA ILE A 109 -5.03 -26.56 -20.38
C ILE A 109 -5.22 -28.08 -20.47
N GLN A 110 -4.44 -28.73 -21.33
CA GLN A 110 -4.59 -30.14 -21.59
C GLN A 110 -4.01 -31.00 -20.45
N PRO A 111 -4.72 -32.04 -19.99
CA PRO A 111 -4.15 -33.01 -19.07
C PRO A 111 -2.85 -33.63 -19.59
N ARG A 112 -1.97 -34.01 -18.66
CA ARG A 112 -0.61 -34.54 -18.89
C ARG A 112 0.41 -33.53 -19.41
N SER A 113 0.01 -32.29 -19.69
CA SER A 113 0.95 -31.21 -20.04
C SER A 113 2.03 -31.08 -18.96
N PRO A 114 3.31 -31.04 -19.33
CA PRO A 114 4.40 -30.91 -18.37
C PRO A 114 4.45 -29.51 -17.76
N VAL A 115 4.79 -29.47 -16.47
CA VAL A 115 4.91 -28.24 -15.69
C VAL A 115 6.33 -28.12 -15.16
N TYR A 116 6.88 -26.94 -15.34
CA TYR A 116 8.25 -26.58 -14.98
C TYR A 116 8.26 -25.54 -13.88
N LEU A 117 9.06 -25.77 -12.84
CA LEU A 117 9.43 -24.73 -11.90
C LEU A 117 10.44 -23.79 -12.55
N LEU A 118 10.20 -22.48 -12.41
CA LEU A 118 11.13 -21.45 -12.81
C LEU A 118 12.20 -21.28 -11.73
N GLU A 119 13.46 -21.09 -12.14
CA GLU A 119 14.60 -20.92 -11.25
C GLU A 119 15.24 -19.54 -11.49
N ASP A 120 16.20 -19.12 -10.66
CA ASP A 120 16.76 -17.74 -10.69
C ASP A 120 17.19 -17.21 -12.07
N LYS A 121 17.59 -18.11 -12.98
CA LYS A 121 17.99 -17.79 -14.36
C LYS A 121 16.82 -17.60 -15.35
N ASP A 122 15.61 -17.98 -14.96
CA ASP A 122 14.40 -18.02 -15.78
C ASP A 122 13.43 -16.89 -15.38
N ASN A 123 13.93 -15.67 -15.23
CA ASN A 123 13.15 -14.53 -14.70
C ASN A 123 11.84 -14.31 -15.50
N PRO A 124 10.66 -14.67 -14.93
CA PRO A 124 9.39 -14.60 -15.66
C PRO A 124 8.95 -13.15 -15.89
N LEU A 125 9.48 -12.21 -15.10
CA LEU A 125 9.11 -10.81 -15.20
C LEU A 125 9.68 -10.16 -16.46
N GLU A 126 10.68 -10.77 -17.09
CA GLU A 126 11.11 -10.38 -18.44
C GLU A 126 10.02 -10.63 -19.47
N TRP A 127 9.24 -11.71 -19.34
CA TRP A 127 8.11 -12.00 -20.22
C TRP A 127 6.96 -11.02 -19.98
N VAL A 128 6.70 -10.66 -18.72
CA VAL A 128 5.71 -9.63 -18.36
C VAL A 128 6.08 -8.26 -18.93
N ALA A 129 7.37 -7.93 -19.00
CA ALA A 129 7.84 -6.64 -19.48
C ALA A 129 7.94 -6.50 -21.02
N ARG A 130 7.83 -7.60 -21.79
CA ARG A 130 7.89 -7.54 -23.26
C ARG A 130 6.78 -6.66 -23.80
N GLY A 131 7.07 -5.87 -24.83
CA GLY A 131 6.09 -4.94 -25.43
C GLY A 131 5.81 -3.68 -24.61
N HIS A 132 6.34 -3.55 -23.38
CA HIS A 132 6.10 -2.43 -22.48
C HIS A 132 7.36 -1.58 -22.24
N GLU A 133 7.17 -0.27 -22.09
CA GLU A 133 8.24 0.62 -21.61
C GLU A 133 8.28 0.61 -20.09
N VAL A 134 9.20 -0.17 -19.51
CA VAL A 134 9.27 -0.40 -18.07
C VAL A 134 10.47 0.28 -17.40
N ILE A 135 10.35 0.46 -16.09
CA ILE A 135 11.45 0.76 -15.18
C ILE A 135 11.56 -0.39 -14.18
N TRP A 136 12.74 -0.97 -14.07
CA TRP A 136 13.01 -2.01 -13.09
C TRP A 136 13.20 -1.40 -11.70
N SER A 137 12.40 -1.88 -10.74
CA SER A 137 12.53 -1.50 -9.34
C SER A 137 13.64 -2.29 -8.65
N ASP A 138 14.02 -1.86 -7.46
CA ASP A 138 14.97 -2.61 -6.63
C ASP A 138 14.30 -3.77 -5.88
N ALA A 139 12.95 -3.79 -5.84
CA ALA A 139 12.17 -4.89 -5.30
C ALA A 139 12.27 -6.13 -6.20
N TYR A 140 12.10 -7.30 -5.59
CA TYR A 140 12.21 -8.59 -6.25
C TYR A 140 11.20 -9.58 -5.68
N VAL A 141 10.90 -10.63 -6.45
CA VAL A 141 10.03 -11.73 -6.01
C VAL A 141 10.72 -12.49 -4.89
N GLU A 142 10.00 -12.76 -3.80
CA GLU A 142 10.54 -13.49 -2.65
C GLU A 142 11.19 -14.82 -3.09
N GLY A 143 12.34 -15.16 -2.50
CA GLY A 143 13.13 -16.31 -2.91
C GLY A 143 14.00 -16.10 -4.15
N HIS A 144 13.76 -15.05 -4.95
CA HIS A 144 14.44 -14.81 -6.23
C HIS A 144 15.00 -13.39 -6.36
N PRO A 145 16.16 -13.06 -5.74
CA PRO A 145 16.76 -11.73 -5.77
C PRO A 145 17.06 -11.17 -7.17
N SER A 146 17.26 -12.04 -8.16
CA SER A 146 17.49 -11.67 -9.57
C SER A 146 16.20 -11.25 -10.28
N TRP A 147 15.02 -11.64 -9.79
CA TRP A 147 13.74 -11.35 -10.41
C TRP A 147 13.21 -9.99 -9.96
N LYS A 148 13.82 -8.92 -10.49
CA LYS A 148 13.40 -7.55 -10.22
C LYS A 148 11.99 -7.29 -10.74
N VAL A 149 11.21 -6.47 -10.02
CA VAL A 149 9.83 -6.16 -10.41
C VAL A 149 9.80 -4.99 -11.41
N PRO A 150 9.27 -5.18 -12.64
CA PRO A 150 9.13 -4.12 -13.62
C PRO A 150 7.88 -3.28 -13.35
N PHE A 151 7.97 -1.98 -13.62
CA PHE A 151 6.86 -1.04 -13.58
C PHE A 151 6.70 -0.38 -14.93
N ASP A 152 5.54 -0.54 -15.56
CA ASP A 152 5.21 0.16 -16.80
C ASP A 152 5.09 1.67 -16.54
N LYS A 153 5.86 2.47 -17.28
CA LYS A 153 5.91 3.93 -17.13
C LYS A 153 4.56 4.58 -17.37
N THR A 154 3.73 4.00 -18.23
CA THR A 154 2.39 4.47 -18.57
C THR A 154 1.49 4.53 -17.34
N PHE A 155 1.66 3.59 -16.41
CA PHE A 155 0.83 3.48 -15.21
C PHE A 155 1.44 4.15 -13.97
N LEU A 156 2.69 4.65 -14.01
CA LEU A 156 3.27 5.37 -12.87
C LEU A 156 2.46 6.62 -12.43
N PRO A 157 1.89 7.43 -13.36
CA PRO A 157 1.01 8.53 -12.99
C PRO A 157 -0.34 8.09 -12.40
N TYR A 158 -0.70 6.82 -12.55
CA TYR A 158 -1.95 6.31 -12.00
C TYR A 158 -1.76 6.20 -10.48
N HIS A 159 -2.80 6.51 -9.71
CA HIS A 159 -2.71 6.49 -8.26
C HIS A 159 -2.31 5.09 -7.75
N VAL A 160 -1.24 5.03 -6.96
CA VAL A 160 -0.76 3.79 -6.33
C VAL A 160 -1.19 3.77 -4.87
N GLY A 161 -1.88 2.71 -4.46
CA GLY A 161 -2.19 2.43 -3.07
C GLY A 161 -1.25 1.39 -2.48
N VAL A 162 -0.65 1.68 -1.31
CA VAL A 162 0.18 0.73 -0.55
C VAL A 162 -0.59 0.30 0.69
N TYR A 163 -1.03 -0.97 0.70
CA TYR A 163 -1.89 -1.52 1.74
C TYR A 163 -1.20 -2.63 2.52
N GLY A 164 -1.52 -2.75 3.81
CA GLY A 164 -1.03 -3.81 4.68
C GLY A 164 -1.18 -3.48 6.16
N SER A 165 -1.07 -4.49 7.01
CA SER A 165 -1.19 -4.35 8.47
C SER A 165 -0.05 -3.53 9.09
N THR A 166 -0.19 -3.11 10.35
CA THR A 166 0.89 -2.45 11.08
C THR A 166 2.10 -3.38 11.20
N GLY A 167 3.30 -2.85 10.91
CA GLY A 167 4.54 -3.63 10.94
C GLY A 167 4.87 -4.41 9.65
N CYS A 168 4.00 -4.41 8.63
CA CYS A 168 4.27 -5.14 7.37
C CYS A 168 5.24 -4.45 6.40
N GLY A 169 5.87 -3.34 6.82
CA GLY A 169 6.88 -2.65 6.00
C GLY A 169 6.34 -1.62 4.99
N LYS A 170 5.13 -1.07 5.13
CA LYS A 170 4.59 -0.03 4.22
C LYS A 170 5.54 1.16 4.03
N SER A 171 5.97 1.79 5.13
CA SER A 171 6.89 2.95 5.06
C SER A 171 8.26 2.54 4.49
N TRP A 172 8.73 1.33 4.78
CA TRP A 172 9.97 0.79 4.19
C TRP A 172 9.85 0.62 2.67
N PHE A 173 8.78 -0.02 2.19
CA PHE A 173 8.54 -0.23 0.76
C PHE A 173 8.40 1.10 0.02
N THR A 174 7.60 2.02 0.54
CA THR A 174 7.45 3.35 -0.06
C THR A 174 8.80 4.06 -0.12
N ARG A 175 9.54 4.07 0.99
CA ARG A 175 10.82 4.78 1.10
C ARG A 175 11.91 4.23 0.19
N TYR A 176 12.13 2.92 0.20
CA TYR A 176 13.29 2.31 -0.44
C TYR A 176 13.00 1.79 -1.84
N ILE A 177 11.73 1.55 -2.19
CA ILE A 177 11.35 1.03 -3.50
C ILE A 177 10.63 2.10 -4.31
N LEU A 178 9.51 2.62 -3.82
CA LEU A 178 8.66 3.51 -4.62
C LEU A 178 9.30 4.89 -4.85
N ILE A 179 9.81 5.56 -3.82
CA ILE A 179 10.42 6.89 -3.97
C ILE A 179 11.60 6.83 -4.97
N PRO A 180 12.58 5.90 -4.86
CA PRO A 180 13.63 5.77 -5.85
C PRO A 180 13.11 5.44 -7.24
N LEU A 181 12.10 4.57 -7.36
CA LEU A 181 11.45 4.25 -8.64
C LEU A 181 10.88 5.50 -9.31
N TYR A 182 10.07 6.29 -8.60
CA TYR A 182 9.49 7.54 -9.12
C TYR A 182 10.57 8.55 -9.49
N ARG A 183 11.64 8.68 -8.69
CA ARG A 183 12.76 9.56 -9.02
C ARG A 183 13.51 9.11 -10.27
N ARG A 184 13.76 7.80 -10.44
CA ARG A 184 14.36 7.24 -11.67
C ARG A 184 13.48 7.42 -12.89
N ALA A 185 12.16 7.44 -12.69
CA ALA A 185 11.19 7.74 -13.72
C ALA A 185 11.09 9.24 -14.08
N GLY A 186 11.88 10.11 -13.42
CA GLY A 186 11.93 11.54 -13.70
C GLY A 186 10.93 12.39 -12.90
N TYR A 187 10.20 11.81 -11.95
CA TYR A 187 9.26 12.55 -11.11
C TYR A 187 9.97 13.22 -9.93
N LYS A 188 9.44 14.38 -9.53
CA LYS A 188 9.71 14.98 -8.22
C LYS A 188 8.71 14.39 -7.21
N VAL A 189 9.20 14.05 -6.04
CA VAL A 189 8.39 13.39 -5.00
C VAL A 189 8.24 14.36 -3.83
N LEU A 190 6.99 14.66 -3.47
CA LEU A 190 6.62 15.33 -2.23
C LEU A 190 6.07 14.27 -1.27
N VAL A 191 6.63 14.21 -0.07
CA VAL A 191 6.17 13.28 0.97
C VAL A 191 5.52 14.07 2.10
N LEU A 192 4.28 13.72 2.42
CA LEU A 192 3.57 14.26 3.58
C LEU A 192 3.79 13.30 4.76
N ASP A 193 4.86 13.54 5.52
CA ASP A 193 5.24 12.72 6.67
C ASP A 193 4.50 13.19 7.93
N TRP A 194 3.35 12.57 8.22
CA TRP A 194 2.47 12.97 9.31
C TRP A 194 3.14 12.90 10.69
N SER A 195 3.86 11.82 10.99
CA SER A 195 4.56 11.69 12.28
C SER A 195 5.89 12.44 12.29
N GLY A 196 6.44 12.76 11.11
CA GLY A 196 7.78 13.32 10.97
C GLY A 196 8.88 12.32 11.36
N THR A 197 8.58 11.02 11.45
CA THR A 197 9.53 9.98 11.90
C THR A 197 9.98 9.07 10.78
N ASP A 198 9.14 8.87 9.76
CA ASP A 198 9.34 7.80 8.77
C ASP A 198 10.27 8.24 7.64
N TYR A 199 10.27 9.53 7.32
CA TYR A 199 11.00 10.10 6.19
C TYR A 199 11.82 11.33 6.57
N ALA A 200 11.22 12.27 7.33
CA ALA A 200 11.84 13.55 7.64
C ALA A 200 13.24 13.45 8.29
N PRO A 201 13.51 12.55 9.27
CA PRO A 201 14.82 12.47 9.93
C PRO A 201 15.97 11.97 9.04
N LEU A 202 15.65 11.58 7.81
CA LEU A 202 16.53 10.84 6.90
C LEU A 202 16.82 11.66 5.64
N LEU A 203 16.24 12.85 5.55
CA LEU A 203 16.48 13.83 4.51
C LEU A 203 17.38 14.93 5.08
N GLU A 204 18.08 15.63 4.18
CA GLU A 204 18.81 16.84 4.55
C GLU A 204 17.81 17.92 5.02
N ASP A 205 18.19 18.72 6.01
CA ASP A 205 17.31 19.72 6.63
C ASP A 205 16.72 20.72 5.61
N ASP A 206 17.44 21.03 4.53
CA ASP A 206 16.99 21.91 3.44
C ASP A 206 15.88 21.30 2.57
N LYS A 207 15.63 20.00 2.69
CA LYS A 207 14.58 19.25 1.97
C LYS A 207 13.36 18.98 2.86
N VAL A 208 13.40 19.37 4.13
CA VAL A 208 12.33 19.16 5.10
C VAL A 208 11.69 20.50 5.43
N ILE A 209 10.40 20.62 5.16
CA ILE A 209 9.60 21.76 5.60
C ILE A 209 8.76 21.29 6.78
N ARG A 210 8.98 21.88 7.96
CA ARG A 210 8.18 21.55 9.14
C ARG A 210 6.81 22.21 9.00
N LEU A 211 5.75 21.55 9.44
CA LEU A 211 4.41 22.15 9.45
C LEU A 211 4.37 23.47 10.25
N SER A 212 5.22 23.60 11.28
CA SER A 212 5.38 24.83 12.06
C SER A 212 5.97 26.01 11.27
N GLU A 213 6.63 25.74 10.14
CA GLU A 213 7.22 26.75 9.25
C GLU A 213 6.26 27.17 8.13
N VAL A 214 5.18 26.42 7.94
CA VAL A 214 4.14 26.73 6.96
C VAL A 214 3.18 27.74 7.56
N ALA A 215 3.14 28.93 6.98
CA ALA A 215 2.15 29.93 7.35
C ALA A 215 0.75 29.45 6.95
N LEU A 216 -0.19 29.51 7.89
CA LEU A 216 -1.62 29.31 7.61
C LEU A 216 -2.19 30.57 6.99
N ASP A 217 -3.11 30.40 6.04
CA ASP A 217 -3.92 31.49 5.51
C ASP A 217 -4.94 31.98 6.55
N GLU A 218 -5.43 33.21 6.36
CA GLU A 218 -6.33 33.89 7.29
C GLU A 218 -7.66 33.14 7.47
N GLU A 219 -8.19 32.50 6.41
CA GLU A 219 -9.42 31.71 6.45
C GLU A 219 -9.25 30.44 7.31
N SER A 220 -8.14 29.72 7.15
CA SER A 220 -7.79 28.58 7.99
C SER A 220 -7.70 28.95 9.48
N ILE A 221 -7.13 30.12 9.78
CA ILE A 221 -6.99 30.60 11.16
C ILE A 221 -8.34 31.04 11.73
N LEU A 222 -9.16 31.73 10.94
CA LEU A 222 -10.51 32.12 11.34
C LEU A 222 -11.36 30.88 11.62
N SER A 223 -11.26 29.84 10.79
CA SER A 223 -11.92 28.55 10.99
C SER A 223 -11.46 27.87 12.29
N TYR A 224 -10.16 27.89 12.57
CA TYR A 224 -9.62 27.43 13.85
C TYR A 224 -10.21 28.21 15.04
N PHE A 225 -10.29 29.54 14.96
CA PHE A 225 -10.92 30.33 16.01
C PHE A 225 -12.42 30.07 16.11
N GLN A 226 -13.12 29.84 15.01
CA GLN A 226 -14.53 29.49 15.02
C GLN A 226 -14.77 28.22 15.86
N ASP A 227 -13.92 27.20 15.71
CA ASP A 227 -13.95 26.00 16.56
C ASP A 227 -13.69 26.34 18.04
N LYS A 228 -12.57 27.02 18.34
CA LYS A 228 -12.17 27.33 19.73
C LYS A 228 -13.10 28.27 20.47
N THR A 229 -13.81 29.13 19.76
CA THR A 229 -14.70 30.14 20.34
C THR A 229 -16.17 29.72 20.33
N PHE A 230 -16.46 28.46 19.98
CA PHE A 230 -17.83 27.92 19.84
C PHE A 230 -18.69 28.76 18.88
N GLY A 231 -18.14 29.06 17.70
CA GLY A 231 -18.74 29.93 16.70
C GLY A 231 -18.79 31.38 17.15
N PHE A 232 -17.71 31.90 17.73
CA PHE A 232 -17.59 33.28 18.23
C PHE A 232 -18.70 33.64 19.23
N GLY A 233 -19.08 32.68 20.09
CA GLY A 233 -20.19 32.84 21.03
C GLY A 233 -21.55 33.09 20.37
N ARG A 234 -21.69 32.72 19.08
CA ARG A 234 -22.82 33.01 18.19
C ARG A 234 -23.11 34.51 18.04
N ASN A 235 -22.05 35.30 17.87
CA ASN A 235 -22.15 36.74 17.70
C ASN A 235 -21.33 37.20 16.48
N ASP A 236 -22.03 37.71 15.46
CA ASP A 236 -21.39 38.15 14.21
C ASP A 236 -20.42 39.32 14.43
N VAL A 237 -20.72 40.26 15.33
CA VAL A 237 -19.79 41.38 15.64
C VAL A 237 -18.46 40.86 16.17
N ILE A 238 -18.47 39.83 17.02
CA ILE A 238 -17.24 39.23 17.52
C ILE A 238 -16.50 38.49 16.39
N ARG A 239 -17.19 37.76 15.53
CA ARG A 239 -16.58 37.12 14.36
C ARG A 239 -15.87 38.16 13.49
N ASP A 240 -16.57 39.25 13.16
CA ASP A 240 -16.05 40.29 12.27
C ASP A 240 -14.82 40.99 12.89
N CYS A 241 -14.77 41.18 14.23
CA CYS A 241 -13.57 41.67 14.92
C CYS A 241 -12.38 40.68 14.85
N PHE A 242 -12.64 39.37 14.88
CA PHE A 242 -11.58 38.38 14.72
C PHE A 242 -11.06 38.39 13.28
N ASP A 243 -11.96 38.50 12.30
CA ASP A 243 -11.61 38.60 10.88
C ASP A 243 -10.75 39.85 10.60
N GLU A 244 -11.19 41.02 11.06
CA GLU A 244 -10.43 42.29 10.95
C GLU A 244 -9.06 42.18 11.64
N PHE A 245 -8.98 41.56 12.80
CA PHE A 245 -7.70 41.36 13.49
C PHE A 245 -6.74 40.45 12.72
N LEU A 246 -7.28 39.48 11.98
CA LEU A 246 -6.49 38.55 11.18
C LEU A 246 -5.92 39.18 9.92
N GLU A 247 -6.43 40.32 9.46
CA GLU A 247 -5.87 41.01 8.29
C GLU A 247 -4.37 41.30 8.45
N GLY A 248 -3.57 40.76 7.53
CA GLY A 248 -2.11 40.86 7.57
C GLY A 248 -1.48 40.02 8.68
N TRP A 249 -2.11 38.89 9.04
CA TRP A 249 -1.70 38.02 10.15
C TRP A 249 -0.21 37.69 10.14
N THR A 250 0.34 37.32 8.99
CA THR A 250 1.76 36.94 8.86
C THR A 250 2.71 38.05 9.30
N ALA A 251 2.38 39.32 9.02
CA ALA A 251 3.18 40.46 9.46
C ALA A 251 3.08 40.64 10.98
N LYS A 252 1.86 40.53 11.56
CA LYS A 252 1.66 40.64 13.01
C LYS A 252 2.41 39.55 13.77
N VAL A 253 2.44 38.33 13.23
CA VAL A 253 3.22 37.22 13.82
C VAL A 253 4.72 37.55 13.79
N LYS A 254 5.26 37.99 12.64
CA LYS A 254 6.69 38.37 12.53
C LYS A 254 7.06 39.48 13.51
N GLU A 255 6.23 40.51 13.64
CA GLU A 255 6.41 41.58 14.62
C GLU A 255 6.39 41.02 16.05
N ALA A 256 5.43 40.15 16.37
CA ALA A 256 5.34 39.56 17.71
C ALA A 256 6.58 38.73 18.10
N TYR A 257 7.17 38.00 17.14
CA TYR A 257 8.44 37.28 17.33
C TYR A 257 9.65 38.20 17.51
N THR A 258 9.56 39.46 17.05
CA THR A 258 10.63 40.45 17.18
C THR A 258 10.50 41.25 18.48
N ASP A 259 9.27 41.57 18.87
CA ASP A 259 8.96 42.54 19.92
C ASP A 259 8.71 41.92 21.31
N SER A 260 8.61 40.58 21.41
CA SER A 260 8.24 39.90 22.66
C SER A 260 8.97 38.59 22.88
N GLU A 261 9.37 38.33 24.13
CA GLU A 261 9.88 37.02 24.56
C GLU A 261 8.78 35.92 24.49
N ASN A 262 7.50 36.31 24.56
CA ASN A 262 6.37 35.39 24.39
C ASN A 262 5.39 35.89 23.32
N PRO A 263 5.67 35.60 22.03
CA PRO A 263 4.88 36.10 20.89
C PRO A 263 3.41 35.67 20.95
N ALA A 264 3.13 34.47 21.48
CA ALA A 264 1.76 33.94 21.58
C ALA A 264 0.92 34.73 22.59
N GLU A 265 1.46 35.01 23.78
CA GLU A 265 0.78 35.84 24.78
C GLU A 265 0.60 37.28 24.28
N HIS A 266 1.60 37.84 23.60
CA HIS A 266 1.51 39.17 23.00
C HIS A 266 0.38 39.27 21.98
N LEU A 267 0.30 38.31 21.06
CA LEU A 267 -0.78 38.26 20.06
C LEU A 267 -2.15 38.05 20.70
N PHE A 268 -2.24 37.19 21.72
CA PHE A 268 -3.48 37.00 22.47
C PHE A 268 -3.95 38.28 23.15
N HIS A 269 -3.05 39.02 23.80
CA HIS A 269 -3.37 40.30 24.42
C HIS A 269 -3.77 41.35 23.39
N LYS A 270 -3.05 41.45 22.26
CA LYS A 270 -3.41 42.35 21.15
C LYS A 270 -4.82 42.04 20.62
N LEU A 271 -5.14 40.77 20.39
CA LEU A 271 -6.48 40.33 19.96
C LEU A 271 -7.54 40.69 21.00
N LYS A 272 -7.31 40.36 22.26
CA LYS A 272 -8.25 40.63 23.35
C LYS A 272 -8.54 42.12 23.49
N SER A 273 -7.51 42.97 23.40
CA SER A 273 -7.66 44.43 23.45
C SER A 273 -8.35 44.99 22.21
N HIS A 274 -8.07 44.44 21.01
CA HIS A 274 -8.76 44.83 19.78
C HIS A 274 -10.27 44.56 19.89
N VAL A 275 -10.65 43.35 20.31
CA VAL A 275 -12.07 42.97 20.49
C VAL A 275 -12.73 43.80 21.61
N GLU A 276 -12.05 44.04 22.73
CA GLU A 276 -12.59 44.84 23.83
C GLU A 276 -12.83 46.30 23.41
N SER A 277 -11.90 46.88 22.65
CA SER A 277 -12.05 48.21 22.07
C SER A 277 -13.24 48.29 21.12
N ALA A 278 -13.37 47.32 20.21
CA ALA A 278 -14.49 47.25 19.26
C ALA A 278 -15.84 47.08 19.98
N ILE A 279 -15.91 46.31 21.07
CA ILE A 279 -17.14 46.21 21.87
C ILE A 279 -17.49 47.55 22.53
N SER A 280 -16.49 48.29 23.01
CA SER A 280 -16.70 49.56 23.69
C SER A 280 -17.27 50.66 22.78
N SER A 281 -16.96 50.60 21.47
CA SER A 281 -17.42 51.57 20.46
C SER A 281 -18.86 51.31 19.98
N ILE A 282 -19.48 50.16 20.28
CA ILE A 282 -20.85 49.85 19.88
C ILE A 282 -21.86 50.80 20.55
N GLU A 283 -22.49 51.71 19.83
CA GLU A 283 -23.43 52.71 20.39
C GLU A 283 -24.69 52.08 21.00
N ARG A 284 -25.25 51.04 20.35
CA ARG A 284 -26.49 50.39 20.78
C ARG A 284 -26.26 49.53 22.02
N LYS A 285 -26.86 49.92 23.15
CA LYS A 285 -26.73 49.25 24.46
C LYS A 285 -27.04 47.74 24.42
N ASP A 286 -28.09 47.32 23.71
CA ASP A 286 -28.48 45.91 23.62
C ASP A 286 -27.44 45.06 22.89
N SER A 287 -26.94 45.57 21.75
CA SER A 287 -25.88 44.92 20.96
C SER A 287 -24.57 44.85 21.74
N ARG A 288 -24.22 45.93 22.46
CA ARG A 288 -23.04 45.97 23.34
C ARG A 288 -23.14 44.92 24.45
N ALA A 289 -24.29 44.81 25.11
CA ALA A 289 -24.51 43.81 26.16
C ALA A 289 -24.43 42.37 25.62
N ALA A 290 -24.93 42.13 24.39
CA ALA A 290 -24.81 40.84 23.73
C ALA A 290 -23.35 40.49 23.39
N ALA A 291 -22.60 41.42 22.82
CA ALA A 291 -21.19 41.25 22.48
C ALA A 291 -20.32 41.04 23.74
N GLN A 292 -20.58 41.78 24.84
CA GLN A 292 -19.90 41.58 26.13
C GLN A 292 -20.16 40.19 26.71
N ARG A 293 -21.37 39.64 26.56
CA ARG A 293 -21.66 38.25 26.98
C ARG A 293 -20.89 37.23 26.15
N ALA A 294 -20.78 37.44 24.83
CA ALA A 294 -19.99 36.58 23.95
C ALA A 294 -18.50 36.66 24.28
N TYR A 295 -17.95 37.86 24.43
CA TYR A 295 -16.56 38.11 24.85
C TYR A 295 -16.18 37.35 26.13
N ARG A 296 -17.03 37.44 27.18
CA ARG A 296 -16.79 36.73 28.46
C ARG A 296 -16.84 35.21 28.33
N ARG A 297 -17.49 34.66 27.30
CA ARG A 297 -17.51 33.21 27.05
C ARG A 297 -16.27 32.74 26.30
N ILE A 298 -15.76 33.59 25.41
CA ILE A 298 -14.64 33.27 24.52
C ILE A 298 -13.29 33.41 25.23
N PHE A 299 -13.11 34.48 26.02
CA PHE A 299 -11.84 34.80 26.69
C PHE A 299 -11.81 34.37 28.16
N ARG A 300 -12.53 33.28 28.49
CA ARG A 300 -12.57 32.68 29.83
C ARG A 300 -11.40 31.72 30.02
#